data_AF-A0A3L7TYP4-F1
#
_entry.id   AF-A0A3L7TYP4-F1
#
_cell.length_a   1.000
_cell.length_b   1.000
_cell.length_c   1.000
_cell.angle_alpha   90.00
_cell.angle_beta   90.00
_cell.angle_gamma   90.00
#
_symmetry.space_group_name_H-M   'P 1'
#
loop_
_entity.id
_entity.type
_entity.pdbx_description
1 polymer ?
#
loop_
_entity_poly.entity_id
_entity_poly.type
_entity_poly.pdbx_seq_one_letter_code
_entity_poly.pdbx_strand_id
1 'polypeptide(L)'
;MNPLNNFVFCIIVPLLIMKMTAINAHVPPPVAGKSPVVRVAKTQPTSTQPSAYTTLRKLNFVQDVVPILTKQGCANGSCHGSPQGKGSFSLSLFGYDPTMDKRALTRDSLGRRIDTFVPDNSLILKKPMLRLPHLGGRRIVKSDVAYTVLRTWIAQGADAMLSNVEATRIEIIPATSQVLKTIGKRVPLRVIATFSDGTKRDVTPIATFQSAHLSVANVSEGGTITGVGRGQTAISI
;
A
#
# COMPACT_ATOMS: atom_id res chain seq x y z
N MET A 1 -2.72 18.88 -44.85
CA MET A 1 -3.16 18.40 -43.51
C MET A 1 -1.91 18.10 -42.70
N ASN A 2 -1.66 18.87 -41.62
CA ASN A 2 -0.38 18.85 -40.88
C ASN A 2 -0.42 17.76 -39.80
N PRO A 3 0.52 16.78 -39.75
CA PRO A 3 0.50 15.70 -38.75
C PRO A 3 1.16 16.08 -37.41
N LEU A 4 1.46 17.36 -37.19
CA LEU A 4 2.21 17.86 -36.03
C LEU A 4 1.28 18.60 -35.07
N ASN A 5 0.55 17.91 -34.16
CA ASN A 5 0.16 18.50 -32.86
C ASN A 5 -0.57 17.58 -31.85
N ASN A 6 -0.42 16.26 -31.93
CA ASN A 6 -1.03 15.35 -30.94
C ASN A 6 -0.13 14.99 -29.76
N PHE A 7 0.90 15.79 -29.48
CA PHE A 7 1.63 15.68 -28.21
C PHE A 7 0.76 16.23 -27.09
N VAL A 8 0.18 15.31 -26.34
CA VAL A 8 -0.44 15.56 -25.04
C VAL A 8 0.70 15.39 -24.05
N PHE A 9 1.13 16.45 -23.36
CA PHE A 9 2.09 16.31 -22.28
C PHE A 9 1.31 16.01 -21.01
N CYS A 10 1.46 14.80 -20.47
CA CYS A 10 1.11 14.48 -19.09
C CYS A 10 2.42 14.35 -18.30
N ILE A 11 2.68 15.30 -17.39
CA ILE A 11 3.83 15.23 -16.48
C ILE A 11 3.37 14.59 -15.18
N ILE A 12 3.99 13.47 -14.81
CA ILE A 12 3.77 12.80 -13.53
C ILE A 12 4.92 13.10 -12.59
N VAL A 13 4.62 13.59 -11.40
CA VAL A 13 5.59 13.71 -10.31
C VAL A 13 5.27 12.64 -9.26
N PRO A 14 6.14 11.65 -9.03
CA PRO A 14 5.98 10.74 -7.91
C PRO A 14 6.24 11.53 -6.62
N LEU A 15 5.20 11.69 -5.79
CA LEU A 15 5.32 12.34 -4.48
C LEU A 15 5.22 11.27 -3.40
N LEU A 16 6.31 11.08 -2.66
CA LEU A 16 6.27 10.26 -1.45
C LEU A 16 5.63 11.09 -0.33
N ILE A 17 4.33 10.89 -0.07
CA ILE A 17 3.70 11.41 1.15
C ILE A 17 3.83 10.30 2.18
N MET A 18 5.00 10.22 2.80
CA MET A 18 5.24 9.20 3.83
C MET A 18 4.40 9.52 5.07
N LYS A 19 3.19 8.95 5.17
CA LYS A 19 2.57 8.70 6.49
C LYS A 19 3.20 7.41 7.04
N MET A 20 4.45 7.52 7.49
CA MET A 20 4.98 6.58 8.48
C MET A 20 4.28 6.88 9.81
N THR A 21 3.08 6.36 9.99
CA THR A 21 2.46 6.30 11.31
C THR A 21 3.07 5.12 12.06
N ALA A 22 4.27 5.35 12.59
CA ALA A 22 4.84 4.74 13.79
C ALA A 22 6.29 5.24 13.92
N ILE A 23 6.48 6.47 14.41
CA ILE A 23 7.71 6.85 15.11
C ILE A 23 7.36 7.95 16.09
N ASN A 24 7.41 7.59 17.36
CA ASN A 24 7.54 8.53 18.46
C ASN A 24 8.95 9.13 18.36
N ALA A 25 9.10 10.19 17.56
CA ALA A 25 10.33 10.98 17.51
C ALA A 25 9.99 12.42 17.11
N HIS A 26 10.20 13.33 18.05
CA HIS A 26 10.16 14.77 17.84
C HIS A 26 11.23 15.15 16.80
N VAL A 27 10.82 15.64 15.63
CA VAL A 27 11.73 16.14 14.59
C VAL A 27 11.53 17.66 14.44
N PRO A 28 12.56 18.50 14.68
CA PRO A 28 12.47 19.93 14.45
C PRO A 28 12.41 20.26 12.94
N PRO A 29 11.88 21.44 12.56
CA PRO A 29 11.62 21.78 11.17
C PRO A 29 12.90 21.89 10.33
N PRO A 30 12.89 21.49 9.04
CA PRO A 30 14.04 21.60 8.16
C PRO A 30 14.32 23.05 7.76
N VAL A 31 15.56 23.46 7.96
CA VAL A 31 16.13 24.74 7.50
C VAL A 31 16.31 24.69 5.97
N ALA A 32 15.87 25.74 5.29
CA ALA A 32 15.95 25.89 3.84
C ALA A 32 17.39 26.05 3.34
N GLY A 33 17.75 25.37 2.24
CA GLY A 33 18.91 25.76 1.45
C GLY A 33 19.54 24.68 0.57
N LYS A 34 19.43 24.89 -0.76
CA LYS A 34 20.28 24.39 -1.86
C LYS A 34 19.97 22.99 -2.42
N SER A 35 19.46 23.00 -3.65
CA SER A 35 19.28 21.84 -4.53
C SER A 35 20.62 21.25 -4.99
N PRO A 36 20.85 19.93 -4.89
CA PRO A 36 21.92 19.29 -5.63
C PRO A 36 21.40 18.69 -6.95
N VAL A 37 22.08 19.03 -8.04
CA VAL A 37 21.97 18.39 -9.35
C VAL A 37 22.69 17.05 -9.29
N VAL A 38 22.00 15.93 -9.58
CA VAL A 38 22.63 14.60 -9.67
C VAL A 38 22.44 14.02 -11.08
N ARG A 39 23.56 13.61 -11.67
CA ARG A 39 23.67 13.02 -13.01
C ARG A 39 23.03 11.63 -13.07
N VAL A 40 22.29 11.37 -14.15
CA VAL A 40 21.57 10.11 -14.40
C VAL A 40 22.50 9.06 -14.99
N ALA A 41 22.72 7.95 -14.28
CA ALA A 41 23.22 6.71 -14.88
C ALA A 41 22.03 5.89 -15.39
N LYS A 42 22.02 5.58 -16.68
CA LYS A 42 21.02 4.69 -17.31
C LYS A 42 21.27 3.27 -16.81
N THR A 43 20.42 2.77 -15.92
CA THR A 43 20.33 1.34 -15.62
C THR A 43 19.01 0.80 -16.18
N GLN A 44 19.15 -0.17 -17.08
CA GLN A 44 18.07 -0.86 -17.76
C GLN A 44 17.33 -1.76 -16.74
N PRO A 45 15.99 -1.83 -16.76
CA PRO A 45 15.25 -2.59 -15.75
C PRO A 45 15.42 -4.09 -15.99
N THR A 46 16.23 -4.74 -15.14
CA THR A 46 16.29 -6.20 -15.04
C THR A 46 14.94 -6.70 -14.55
N SER A 47 14.33 -7.62 -15.30
CA SER A 47 13.04 -8.25 -15.00
C SER A 47 13.05 -8.84 -13.58
N THR A 48 12.11 -8.43 -12.73
CA THR A 48 11.85 -9.10 -11.45
C THR A 48 10.40 -9.56 -11.45
N GLN A 49 10.21 -10.86 -11.30
CA GLN A 49 8.94 -11.58 -11.38
C GLN A 49 7.87 -11.03 -10.42
N PRO A 50 6.58 -11.03 -10.81
CA PRO A 50 5.47 -10.67 -9.93
C PRO A 50 5.12 -11.85 -9.01
N SER A 51 5.80 -12.02 -7.87
CA SER A 51 5.31 -12.88 -6.78
C SER A 51 6.04 -12.61 -5.45
N ALA A 52 5.75 -11.49 -4.80
CA ALA A 52 6.34 -11.15 -3.49
C ALA A 52 5.62 -11.81 -2.28
N TYR A 53 4.54 -12.57 -2.52
CA TYR A 53 3.71 -13.21 -1.48
C TYR A 53 3.56 -14.71 -1.72
N THR A 54 4.68 -15.38 -2.04
CA THR A 54 4.78 -16.84 -2.04
C THR A 54 4.72 -17.36 -0.60
N THR A 55 4.10 -18.53 -0.39
CA THR A 55 3.89 -19.18 0.93
C THR A 55 5.17 -19.45 1.74
N LEU A 56 6.35 -19.34 1.12
CA LEU A 56 7.64 -19.63 1.75
C LEU A 56 8.14 -18.53 2.71
N ARG A 57 7.68 -17.29 2.58
CA ARG A 57 8.11 -16.20 3.47
C ARG A 57 7.16 -16.06 4.67
N LYS A 58 7.70 -15.97 5.89
CA LYS A 58 6.93 -15.57 7.06
C LYS A 58 6.48 -14.11 6.91
N LEU A 59 5.17 -13.88 6.91
CA LEU A 59 4.57 -12.56 6.82
C LEU A 59 4.62 -11.86 8.18
N ASN A 60 4.91 -10.58 8.13
CA ASN A 60 4.98 -9.72 9.27
C ASN A 60 3.71 -8.87 9.40
N PHE A 61 3.18 -8.77 10.63
CA PHE A 61 1.97 -8.01 10.86
C PHE A 61 2.10 -6.54 10.46
N VAL A 62 3.17 -5.86 10.88
CA VAL A 62 3.38 -4.43 10.62
C VAL A 62 3.68 -4.18 9.15
N GLN A 63 4.51 -5.02 8.54
CA GLN A 63 5.04 -4.74 7.21
C GLN A 63 4.15 -5.25 6.07
N ASP A 64 3.32 -6.25 6.34
CA ASP A 64 2.51 -6.92 5.32
C ASP A 64 1.01 -6.79 5.58
N VAL A 65 0.56 -6.97 6.83
CA VAL A 65 -0.88 -6.98 7.16
C VAL A 65 -1.44 -5.58 7.35
N VAL A 66 -0.78 -4.72 8.12
CA VAL A 66 -1.23 -3.35 8.37
C VAL A 66 -1.39 -2.55 7.06
N PRO A 67 -0.45 -2.58 6.10
CA PRO A 67 -0.62 -1.90 4.81
C PRO A 67 -1.85 -2.41 4.04
N ILE A 68 -2.16 -3.71 4.11
CA ILE A 68 -3.37 -4.26 3.50
C ILE A 68 -4.63 -3.73 4.19
N LEU A 69 -4.67 -3.71 5.53
CA LEU A 69 -5.84 -3.20 6.26
C LEU A 69 -6.12 -1.73 5.93
N THR A 70 -5.07 -0.94 5.77
CA THR A 70 -5.19 0.47 5.37
C THR A 70 -5.55 0.61 3.89
N LYS A 71 -4.87 -0.10 2.98
CA LYS A 71 -5.13 -0.07 1.53
C LYS A 71 -6.58 -0.46 1.19
N GLN A 72 -7.14 -1.45 1.90
CA GLN A 72 -8.51 -1.90 1.72
C GLN A 72 -9.55 -1.04 2.46
N GLY A 73 -9.10 0.02 3.15
CA GLY A 73 -9.94 0.98 3.86
C GLY A 73 -10.53 0.46 5.18
N CYS A 74 -10.10 -0.70 5.67
CA CYS A 74 -10.57 -1.27 6.94
C CYS A 74 -10.19 -0.37 8.12
N ALA A 75 -8.93 0.10 8.13
CA ALA A 75 -8.37 0.95 9.18
C ALA A 75 -8.60 2.46 8.94
N ASN A 76 -9.54 2.85 8.06
CA ASN A 76 -9.84 4.26 7.80
C ASN A 76 -10.82 4.83 8.82
N GLY A 77 -10.78 6.16 9.00
CA GLY A 77 -11.61 6.90 9.96
C GLY A 77 -13.12 6.81 9.75
N SER A 78 -13.58 6.36 8.58
CA SER A 78 -15.00 6.10 8.30
C SER A 78 -15.46 4.70 8.74
N CYS A 79 -14.55 3.81 9.12
CA CYS A 79 -14.83 2.39 9.41
C CYS A 79 -14.19 1.97 10.74
N HIS A 80 -13.40 0.89 10.76
CA HIS A 80 -12.84 0.36 12.00
C HIS A 80 -11.74 1.26 12.57
N GLY A 81 -11.13 2.12 11.75
CA GLY A 81 -10.20 3.18 12.18
C GLY A 81 -10.87 4.43 12.76
N SER A 82 -12.20 4.46 12.87
CA SER A 82 -12.91 5.56 13.56
C SER A 82 -12.63 5.52 15.06
N PRO A 83 -12.73 6.65 15.80
CA PRO A 83 -12.42 6.69 17.23
C PRO A 83 -13.20 5.69 18.10
N GLN A 84 -14.41 5.29 17.67
CA GLN A 84 -15.25 4.30 18.36
C GLN A 84 -15.22 2.90 17.71
N GLY A 85 -14.48 2.72 16.61
CA GLY A 85 -14.55 1.53 15.77
C GLY A 85 -15.95 1.28 15.20
N LYS A 86 -16.20 0.06 14.71
CA LYS A 86 -17.52 -0.39 14.23
C LYS A 86 -17.78 -1.83 14.61
N GLY A 87 -19.01 -2.15 15.04
CA GLY A 87 -19.42 -3.53 15.34
C GLY A 87 -18.51 -4.22 16.37
N SER A 88 -18.18 -3.50 17.45
CA SER A 88 -17.28 -3.93 18.53
C SER A 88 -15.89 -4.33 18.04
N PHE A 89 -15.46 -3.82 16.89
CA PHE A 89 -14.12 -4.01 16.34
C PHE A 89 -13.52 -2.63 16.01
N SER A 90 -12.39 -2.34 16.64
CA SER A 90 -11.64 -1.11 16.43
C SER A 90 -10.25 -1.45 15.93
N LEU A 91 -9.80 -0.70 14.94
CA LEU A 91 -8.43 -0.59 14.51
C LEU A 91 -7.98 0.85 14.78
N SER A 92 -6.69 1.06 14.88
CA SER A 92 -6.05 2.35 14.91
C SER A 92 -6.17 3.02 13.54
N LEU A 93 -6.27 4.34 13.53
CA LEU A 93 -6.43 5.11 12.30
C LEU A 93 -5.18 4.93 11.41
N PHE A 94 -5.39 4.38 10.21
CA PHE A 94 -4.33 4.06 9.23
C PHE A 94 -3.22 3.13 9.76
N GLY A 95 -3.48 2.35 10.81
CA GLY A 95 -2.48 1.44 11.38
C GLY A 95 -1.48 2.09 12.34
N TYR A 96 -1.83 3.24 12.91
CA TYR A 96 -0.98 4.01 13.84
C TYR A 96 -0.50 3.25 15.07
N ASP A 97 -1.30 2.34 15.61
CA ASP A 97 -0.93 1.49 16.74
C ASP A 97 -1.05 0.01 16.33
N PRO A 98 0.02 -0.58 15.77
CA PRO A 98 0.01 -1.97 15.33
C PRO A 98 -0.11 -2.95 16.50
N THR A 99 0.23 -2.55 17.73
CA THR A 99 0.07 -3.40 18.91
C THR A 99 -1.41 -3.55 19.25
N MET A 100 -2.14 -2.43 19.28
CA MET A 100 -3.60 -2.42 19.44
C MET A 100 -4.28 -3.20 18.31
N ASP A 101 -3.94 -2.92 17.05
CA ASP A 101 -4.58 -3.55 15.89
C ASP A 101 -4.47 -5.06 15.91
N LYS A 102 -3.28 -5.54 16.25
CA LYS A 102 -3.01 -6.95 16.34
C LYS A 102 -3.79 -7.61 17.46
N ARG A 103 -3.87 -6.97 18.64
CA ARG A 103 -4.69 -7.44 19.76
C ARG A 103 -6.17 -7.48 19.36
N ALA A 104 -6.66 -6.44 18.70
CA ALA A 104 -8.05 -6.35 18.27
C ALA A 104 -8.43 -7.47 17.29
N LEU A 105 -7.49 -7.85 16.40
CA LEU A 105 -7.66 -8.97 15.49
C LEU A 105 -7.56 -10.33 16.19
N THR A 106 -6.54 -10.54 17.04
CA THR A 106 -6.16 -11.88 17.50
C THR A 106 -6.73 -12.27 18.87
N ARG A 107 -7.07 -11.31 19.74
CA ARG A 107 -7.42 -11.57 21.15
C ARG A 107 -8.79 -11.03 21.55
N ASP A 108 -9.14 -9.83 21.11
CA ASP A 108 -10.39 -9.20 21.55
C ASP A 108 -11.61 -10.01 21.13
N SER A 109 -12.69 -9.89 21.92
CA SER A 109 -13.90 -10.70 21.75
C SER A 109 -13.62 -12.21 21.76
N LEU A 110 -12.70 -12.65 22.63
CA LEU A 110 -12.30 -14.06 22.80
C LEU A 110 -11.68 -14.69 21.54
N GLY A 111 -10.93 -13.91 20.77
CA GLY A 111 -10.20 -14.40 19.58
C GLY A 111 -11.08 -14.76 18.38
N ARG A 112 -12.39 -14.51 18.42
CA ARG A 112 -13.38 -14.95 17.41
C ARG A 112 -13.16 -14.46 15.96
N ARG A 113 -12.19 -13.57 15.70
CA ARG A 113 -11.99 -12.95 14.38
C ARG A 113 -11.00 -13.71 13.49
N ILE A 114 -10.13 -14.50 14.11
CA ILE A 114 -9.06 -15.24 13.44
C ILE A 114 -9.20 -16.72 13.80
N ASP A 115 -9.24 -17.55 12.77
CA ASP A 115 -9.19 -19.00 12.87
C ASP A 115 -7.89 -19.45 12.20
N THR A 116 -6.87 -19.78 13.00
CA THR A 116 -5.56 -20.19 12.49
C THR A 116 -5.55 -21.63 11.97
N PHE A 117 -6.51 -22.46 12.39
CA PHE A 117 -6.64 -23.84 11.94
C PHE A 117 -7.31 -23.91 10.56
N VAL A 118 -8.35 -23.10 10.36
CA VAL A 118 -9.05 -22.95 9.08
C VAL A 118 -9.06 -21.47 8.68
N PRO A 119 -7.98 -20.95 8.06
CA PRO A 119 -7.83 -19.52 7.75
C PRO A 119 -9.04 -18.87 7.08
N ASP A 120 -9.64 -19.58 6.11
CA ASP A 120 -10.80 -19.14 5.35
C ASP A 120 -12.08 -18.99 6.20
N ASN A 121 -12.10 -19.53 7.42
CA ASN A 121 -13.18 -19.32 8.37
C ASN A 121 -13.12 -17.98 9.11
N SER A 122 -11.99 -17.30 9.08
CA SER A 122 -11.75 -16.06 9.80
C SER A 122 -12.72 -14.94 9.38
N LEU A 123 -13.26 -14.22 10.37
CA LEU A 123 -14.18 -13.10 10.13
C LEU A 123 -13.50 -11.97 9.35
N ILE A 124 -12.19 -11.79 9.53
CA ILE A 124 -11.40 -10.78 8.80
C ILE A 124 -11.29 -11.08 7.29
N LEU A 125 -11.61 -12.30 6.85
CA LEU A 125 -11.74 -12.64 5.44
C LEU A 125 -13.20 -12.64 5.01
N LYS A 126 -14.07 -13.32 5.77
CA LYS A 126 -15.49 -13.51 5.40
C LYS A 126 -16.27 -12.20 5.27
N LYS A 127 -16.09 -11.26 6.21
CA LYS A 127 -16.83 -9.98 6.22
C LYS A 127 -16.46 -9.07 5.03
N PRO A 128 -15.18 -8.73 4.79
CA PRO A 128 -14.83 -7.89 3.65
C PRO A 128 -15.06 -8.57 2.29
N MET A 129 -15.25 -9.89 2.24
CA MET A 129 -15.69 -10.59 1.01
C MET A 129 -17.22 -10.63 0.82
N LEU A 130 -18.00 -10.06 1.75
CA LEU A 130 -19.46 -10.23 1.84
C LEU A 130 -19.92 -11.70 1.86
N ARG A 131 -19.11 -12.60 2.42
CA ARG A 131 -19.54 -13.97 2.76
C ARG A 131 -20.28 -14.02 4.09
N LEU A 132 -20.20 -12.94 4.85
CA LEU A 132 -21.04 -12.61 6.00
C LEU A 132 -21.47 -11.14 5.88
N PRO A 133 -22.60 -10.74 6.50
CA PRO A 133 -23.04 -9.35 6.51
C PRO A 133 -21.95 -8.40 7.01
N HIS A 134 -21.64 -7.40 6.19
CA HIS A 134 -20.67 -6.35 6.51
C HIS A 134 -21.16 -5.02 5.94
N LEU A 135 -21.51 -4.09 6.83
CA LEU A 135 -22.03 -2.76 6.45
C LEU A 135 -21.03 -1.93 5.65
N GLY A 136 -19.73 -2.21 5.81
CA GLY A 136 -18.67 -1.58 5.02
C GLY A 136 -18.63 -2.05 3.56
N GLY A 137 -19.53 -2.94 3.13
CA GLY A 137 -19.58 -3.50 1.79
C GLY A 137 -18.46 -4.51 1.50
N ARG A 138 -18.33 -4.88 0.21
CA ARG A 138 -17.25 -5.73 -0.27
C ARG A 138 -15.98 -4.89 -0.41
N ARG A 139 -14.89 -5.38 0.15
CA ARG A 139 -13.55 -4.78 0.10
C ARG A 139 -12.53 -5.67 -0.59
N ILE A 140 -12.65 -6.99 -0.50
CA ILE A 140 -11.71 -7.92 -1.13
C ILE A 140 -12.43 -9.09 -1.83
N VAL A 141 -11.74 -9.71 -2.77
CA VAL A 141 -12.08 -11.00 -3.40
C VAL A 141 -10.89 -11.97 -3.31
N LYS A 142 -11.12 -13.26 -3.59
CA LYS A 142 -10.08 -14.30 -3.43
C LYS A 142 -8.84 -14.09 -4.32
N SER A 143 -9.02 -13.46 -5.48
CA SER A 143 -7.93 -13.16 -6.41
C SER A 143 -7.06 -11.99 -5.97
N ASP A 144 -7.47 -11.23 -4.96
CA ASP A 144 -6.73 -10.04 -4.52
C ASP A 144 -5.50 -10.43 -3.71
N VAL A 145 -4.45 -9.63 -3.88
CA VAL A 145 -3.25 -9.73 -3.04
C VAL A 145 -3.61 -9.60 -1.55
N ALA A 146 -4.57 -8.72 -1.22
CA ALA A 146 -5.04 -8.55 0.16
C ALA A 146 -5.55 -9.84 0.79
N TYR A 147 -6.35 -10.62 0.05
CA TYR A 147 -6.83 -11.91 0.54
C TYR A 147 -5.68 -12.90 0.74
N THR A 148 -4.77 -13.00 -0.22
CA THR A 148 -3.60 -13.88 -0.14
C THR A 148 -2.72 -13.54 1.06
N VAL A 149 -2.42 -12.25 1.29
CA VAL A 149 -1.63 -11.78 2.43
C VAL A 149 -2.30 -12.12 3.76
N LEU A 150 -3.58 -11.73 3.92
CA LEU A 150 -4.31 -11.96 5.17
C LEU A 150 -4.44 -13.45 5.46
N ARG A 151 -4.87 -14.25 4.47
CA ARG A 151 -5.01 -15.70 4.62
C ARG A 151 -3.67 -16.37 4.95
N THR A 152 -2.59 -15.99 4.29
CA THR A 152 -1.27 -16.56 4.52
C THR A 152 -0.75 -16.22 5.91
N TRP A 153 -0.91 -14.97 6.37
CA TRP A 153 -0.54 -14.57 7.71
C TRP A 153 -1.32 -15.34 8.79
N ILE A 154 -2.62 -15.55 8.57
CA ILE A 154 -3.46 -16.37 9.47
C ILE A 154 -2.99 -17.83 9.48
N ALA A 155 -2.73 -18.40 8.30
CA ALA A 155 -2.22 -19.77 8.16
C ALA A 155 -0.85 -19.98 8.81
N GLN A 156 -0.04 -18.92 8.89
CA GLN A 156 1.24 -18.90 9.61
C GLN A 156 1.07 -18.70 11.13
N GLY A 157 -0.15 -18.83 11.64
CA GLY A 157 -0.48 -18.75 13.07
C GLY A 157 -0.86 -17.37 13.56
N ALA A 158 -1.02 -16.38 12.66
CA ALA A 158 -1.33 -15.00 13.02
C ALA A 158 -0.41 -14.47 14.16
N ASP A 159 0.89 -14.80 14.05
CA ASP A 159 1.90 -14.70 15.10
C ASP A 159 1.67 -13.51 16.01
N ALA A 160 1.62 -13.72 17.33
CA ALA A 160 1.40 -12.69 18.34
C ALA A 160 2.59 -11.72 18.50
N MET A 161 3.80 -12.09 18.09
CA MET A 161 5.01 -11.25 18.22
C MET A 161 5.15 -10.23 17.08
N LEU A 162 5.40 -8.97 17.42
CA LEU A 162 5.72 -7.93 16.43
C LEU A 162 7.19 -8.08 16.00
N SER A 163 7.50 -7.72 14.75
CA SER A 163 8.91 -7.53 14.36
C SER A 163 9.47 -6.30 15.02
N ASN A 164 10.76 -6.35 15.31
CA ASN A 164 11.62 -5.18 15.50
C ASN A 164 12.24 -4.66 14.17
N VAL A 165 11.95 -5.32 13.05
CA VAL A 165 12.37 -4.88 11.71
C VAL A 165 11.42 -3.82 11.21
N GLU A 166 11.94 -2.64 10.89
CA GLU A 166 11.17 -1.48 10.46
C GLU A 166 11.53 -1.11 9.03
N ALA A 167 10.60 -0.52 8.29
CA ALA A 167 10.93 0.08 7.00
C ALA A 167 11.74 1.35 7.26
N THR A 168 12.93 1.45 6.69
CA THR A 168 13.84 2.59 6.88
C THR A 168 13.89 3.49 5.66
N ARG A 169 13.50 3.00 4.48
CA ARG A 169 13.50 3.79 3.24
C ARG A 169 12.49 3.26 2.22
N ILE A 170 11.82 4.17 1.50
CA ILE A 170 10.96 3.85 0.36
C ILE A 170 11.55 4.47 -0.91
N GLU A 171 11.64 3.69 -1.98
CA GLU A 171 12.04 4.13 -3.32
C GLU A 171 10.91 3.91 -4.30
N ILE A 172 10.67 4.89 -5.19
CA ILE A 172 9.69 4.79 -6.27
C ILE A 172 10.45 4.69 -7.59
N ILE A 173 10.05 3.74 -8.43
CA ILE A 173 10.64 3.52 -9.75
C ILE A 173 9.54 3.62 -10.80
N PRO A 174 9.71 4.43 -11.86
CA PRO A 174 10.84 5.32 -12.10
C PRO A 174 10.91 6.48 -11.10
N ALA A 175 12.12 6.86 -10.70
CA ALA A 175 12.36 7.92 -9.72
C ALA A 175 12.19 9.34 -10.28
N THR A 176 12.15 9.46 -11.62
CA THR A 176 12.03 10.74 -12.32
C THR A 176 10.62 10.96 -12.84
N SER A 177 10.27 12.23 -13.05
CA SER A 177 8.99 12.59 -13.64
C SER A 177 8.79 11.96 -15.02
N GLN A 178 7.59 11.45 -15.27
CA GLN A 178 7.27 10.77 -16.53
C GLN A 178 6.49 11.72 -17.44
N VAL A 179 6.90 11.79 -18.70
CA VAL A 179 6.18 12.51 -19.74
C VAL A 179 5.48 11.51 -20.66
N LEU A 180 4.16 11.39 -20.52
CA LEU A 180 3.37 10.53 -21.40
C LEU A 180 2.92 11.35 -22.61
N LYS A 181 3.44 11.02 -23.79
CA LYS A 181 3.18 11.74 -25.05
C LYS A 181 1.86 11.35 -25.74
N THR A 182 1.24 10.26 -25.31
CA THR A 182 0.06 9.66 -25.95
C THR A 182 -0.96 9.26 -24.90
N ILE A 183 -2.23 9.59 -25.12
CA ILE A 183 -3.35 9.12 -24.29
C ILE A 183 -3.40 7.58 -24.33
N GLY A 184 -3.72 6.96 -23.20
CA GLY A 184 -3.71 5.51 -23.04
C GLY A 184 -2.31 4.91 -22.83
N LYS A 185 -1.22 5.69 -22.94
CA LYS A 185 0.12 5.20 -22.60
C LYS A 185 0.16 4.77 -21.14
N ARG A 186 0.67 3.56 -20.92
CA ARG A 186 0.82 2.96 -19.59
C ARG A 186 2.27 2.97 -19.14
N VAL A 187 2.47 3.30 -17.87
CA VAL A 187 3.78 3.24 -17.19
C VAL A 187 3.61 2.55 -15.85
N PRO A 188 4.34 1.46 -15.57
CA PRO A 188 4.32 0.85 -14.25
C PRO A 188 5.13 1.69 -13.26
N LEU A 189 4.57 1.88 -12.07
CA LEU A 189 5.30 2.27 -10.87
C LEU A 189 5.68 1.02 -10.07
N ARG A 190 6.87 1.05 -9.48
CA ARG A 190 7.27 0.12 -8.43
C ARG A 190 7.61 0.87 -7.16
N VAL A 191 7.26 0.30 -6.02
CA VAL A 191 7.57 0.83 -4.69
C VAL A 191 8.45 -0.20 -4.00
N ILE A 192 9.68 0.18 -3.69
CA ILE A 192 10.66 -0.68 -3.03
C ILE A 192 10.89 -0.17 -1.60
N ALA A 193 10.64 -1.02 -0.62
CA ALA A 193 10.96 -0.74 0.78
C ALA A 193 12.31 -1.37 1.15
N THR A 194 13.18 -0.59 1.78
CA THR A 194 14.38 -1.07 2.50
C THR A 194 14.04 -1.14 3.98
N PHE A 195 14.47 -2.21 4.65
CA PHE A 195 14.21 -2.46 6.05
C PHE A 195 15.48 -2.31 6.90
N SER A 196 15.32 -2.21 8.22
CA SER A 196 16.42 -2.02 9.18
C SER A 196 17.40 -3.21 9.23
N ASP A 197 16.97 -4.38 8.79
CA ASP A 197 17.80 -5.58 8.63
C ASP A 197 18.56 -5.61 7.28
N GLY A 198 18.44 -4.54 6.47
CA GLY A 198 19.06 -4.42 5.15
C GLY A 198 18.27 -5.09 4.03
N THR A 199 17.19 -5.82 4.33
CA THR A 199 16.38 -6.45 3.29
C THR A 199 15.67 -5.40 2.44
N LYS A 200 15.50 -5.70 1.15
CA LYS A 200 14.73 -4.87 0.22
C LYS A 200 13.57 -5.67 -0.34
N ARG A 201 12.38 -5.09 -0.38
CA ARG A 201 11.17 -5.74 -0.91
C ARG A 201 10.39 -4.84 -1.83
N ASP A 202 9.86 -5.44 -2.88
CA ASP A 202 8.84 -4.82 -3.71
C ASP A 202 7.50 -4.82 -2.97
N VAL A 203 7.09 -3.65 -2.50
CA VAL A 203 5.85 -3.43 -1.75
C VAL A 203 4.77 -2.80 -2.63
N THR A 204 4.98 -2.69 -3.95
CA THR A 204 3.97 -2.20 -4.92
C THR A 204 2.60 -2.84 -4.72
N PRO A 205 2.48 -4.18 -4.51
CA PRO A 205 1.16 -4.80 -4.38
C PRO A 205 0.37 -4.36 -3.14
N ILE A 206 1.05 -3.85 -2.11
CA ILE A 206 0.43 -3.41 -0.84
C ILE A 206 0.49 -1.90 -0.65
N ALA A 207 1.12 -1.17 -1.57
CA ALA A 207 1.12 0.29 -1.59
C ALA A 207 -0.24 0.84 -2.04
N THR A 208 -0.60 2.01 -1.52
CA THR A 208 -1.77 2.76 -2.00
C THR A 208 -1.29 3.76 -3.04
N PHE A 209 -2.10 4.03 -4.06
CA PHE A 209 -1.75 5.00 -5.10
C PHE A 209 -2.92 5.96 -5.31
N GLN A 210 -2.62 7.25 -5.46
CA GLN A 210 -3.63 8.27 -5.73
C GLN A 210 -3.12 9.25 -6.79
N SER A 211 -4.00 9.62 -7.72
CA SER A 211 -3.75 10.73 -8.64
C SER A 211 -4.44 11.99 -8.14
N ALA A 212 -3.72 13.11 -8.19
CA ALA A 212 -4.29 14.43 -7.86
C ALA A 212 -5.35 14.86 -8.90
N HIS A 213 -5.14 14.53 -10.19
CA HIS A 213 -6.02 14.91 -11.29
C HIS A 213 -6.32 13.71 -12.20
N LEU A 214 -7.48 13.09 -12.01
CA LEU A 214 -7.94 11.93 -12.78
C LEU A 214 -8.21 12.23 -14.26
N SER A 215 -8.48 13.49 -14.60
CA SER A 215 -8.62 13.93 -16.00
C SER A 215 -7.28 13.96 -16.75
N VAL A 216 -6.15 13.95 -16.04
CA VAL A 216 -4.80 13.99 -16.63
C VAL A 216 -4.20 12.59 -16.67
N ALA A 217 -4.17 11.88 -15.54
CA ALA A 217 -3.75 10.48 -15.49
C ALA A 217 -4.42 9.74 -14.33
N ASN A 218 -4.68 8.46 -14.56
CA ASN A 218 -5.17 7.52 -13.55
C ASN A 218 -4.05 6.56 -13.13
N VAL A 219 -4.13 6.01 -11.92
CA VAL A 219 -3.24 4.97 -11.43
C VAL A 219 -4.07 3.79 -10.91
N SER A 220 -3.72 2.57 -11.33
CA SER A 220 -4.39 1.37 -10.85
C SER A 220 -3.91 0.97 -9.45
N GLU A 221 -4.66 0.09 -8.77
CA GLU A 221 -4.25 -0.47 -7.47
C GLU A 221 -2.91 -1.24 -7.51
N GLY A 222 -2.53 -1.73 -8.69
CA GLY A 222 -1.24 -2.38 -8.95
C GLY A 222 -0.12 -1.42 -9.35
N GLY A 223 -0.34 -0.11 -9.24
CA GLY A 223 0.68 0.91 -9.54
C GLY A 223 0.88 1.18 -11.03
N THR A 224 -0.07 0.85 -11.91
CA THR A 224 0.07 1.20 -13.34
C THR A 224 -0.59 2.54 -13.63
N ILE A 225 0.20 3.53 -14.03
CA ILE A 225 -0.29 4.82 -14.48
C ILE A 225 -0.78 4.71 -15.92
N THR A 226 -1.91 5.35 -16.24
CA THR A 226 -2.44 5.50 -17.59
C THR A 226 -2.72 6.98 -17.86
N GLY A 227 -2.12 7.53 -18.91
CA GLY A 227 -2.38 8.90 -19.35
C GLY A 227 -3.80 9.04 -19.94
N VAL A 228 -4.55 10.04 -19.49
CA VAL A 228 -5.95 10.28 -19.87
C VAL A 228 -6.10 11.57 -20.67
N GLY A 229 -5.39 12.64 -20.28
CA GLY A 229 -5.53 13.96 -20.88
C GLY A 229 -4.27 14.83 -20.75
N ARG A 230 -4.37 16.07 -21.26
CA ARG A 230 -3.29 17.07 -21.20
C ARG A 230 -3.19 17.65 -19.80
N GLY A 231 -1.98 17.85 -19.29
CA GLY A 231 -1.75 18.57 -18.04
C GLY A 231 -0.59 18.02 -17.22
N GLN A 232 -0.56 18.36 -15.94
CA GLN A 232 0.38 17.82 -14.97
C GLN A 232 -0.41 17.28 -13.78
N THR A 233 -0.03 16.12 -13.27
CA THR A 233 -0.64 15.52 -12.08
C THR A 233 0.43 14.88 -11.21
N ALA A 234 0.24 14.94 -9.90
CA ALA A 234 1.04 14.18 -8.97
C ALA A 234 0.42 12.79 -8.78
N ILE A 235 1.28 11.77 -8.67
CA ILE A 235 0.89 10.46 -8.16
C ILE A 235 1.48 10.33 -6.76
N SER A 236 0.62 10.21 -5.76
CA SER A 236 0.99 9.99 -4.36
C SER A 236 0.95 8.51 -4.03
N ILE A 237 1.89 8.08 -3.18
CA ILE A 237 2.04 6.71 -2.66
C ILE A 237 1.94 6.76 -1.14
#